data_AF-A0A9N8VJH2-F1
#
_entry.id   AF-A0A9N8VJH2-F1
#
_cell.length_a   1.000
_cell.length_b   1.000
_cell.length_c   1.000
_cell.angle_alpha   90.00
_cell.angle_beta   90.00
_cell.angle_gamma   90.00
#
_symmetry.space_group_name_H-M   'P 1'
#
loop_
_entity.id
_entity.type
_entity.pdbx_description
1 polymer ?
#
loop_
_entity_poly.entity_id
_entity_poly.type
_entity_poly.pdbx_seq_one_letter_code
_entity_poly.pdbx_strand_id
1 'polypeptide(L)'
;MIWSTARPMTVYYLVDKVFDHHKTKLLDIWTRDKLDLSKVEYFDKSRNIVKNLNKIWQSEETWNQMNTILIDDSLLKARLQPFNAIHPISFRKKFQHENDDELLKT
;
A
#
# COMPACT_ATOMS: atom_id res chain seq x y z
N MET A 1 7.55 1.96 -4.11
CA MET A 1 7.36 2.11 -2.64
C MET A 1 6.33 1.10 -2.16
N ILE A 2 6.46 0.59 -0.93
CA ILE A 2 5.41 -0.20 -0.27
C ILE A 2 4.74 0.66 0.79
N TRP A 3 3.41 0.66 0.84
CA TRP A 3 2.66 1.29 1.93
C TRP A 3 1.65 0.29 2.47
N SER A 4 1.88 -0.26 3.66
CA SER A 4 1.03 -1.29 4.25
C SER A 4 0.36 -0.83 5.54
N THR A 5 -0.88 -1.26 5.75
CA THR A 5 -1.61 -1.03 7.01
C THR A 5 -1.22 -2.03 8.11
N ALA A 6 -0.37 -3.01 7.80
CA ALA A 6 0.13 -3.97 8.78
C ALA A 6 1.29 -3.40 9.62
N ARG A 7 1.51 -3.99 10.81
CA ARG A 7 2.57 -3.57 11.73
C ARG A 7 3.97 -3.82 11.15
N PRO A 8 5.00 -3.04 11.57
CA PRO A 8 6.33 -3.09 10.97
C PRO A 8 6.91 -4.49 10.83
N MET A 9 6.89 -5.28 11.90
CA MET A 9 7.41 -6.66 11.91
C MET A 9 6.83 -7.52 10.78
N THR A 10 5.51 -7.46 10.56
CA THR A 10 4.85 -8.23 9.51
C THR A 10 5.25 -7.74 8.12
N VAL A 11 5.32 -6.42 7.93
CA VAL A 11 5.65 -5.83 6.63
C VAL A 11 7.08 -6.16 6.23
N TYR A 12 8.05 -5.97 7.13
CA TYR A 12 9.45 -6.28 6.82
C TYR A 12 9.67 -7.76 6.53
N TYR A 13 9.03 -8.65 7.29
CA TYR A 13 9.07 -10.09 6.99
C TYR A 13 8.52 -10.40 5.59
N LEU A 14 7.37 -9.83 5.21
CA LEU A 14 6.78 -10.07 3.89
C LEU A 14 7.61 -9.45 2.76
N VAL A 15 8.14 -8.24 2.95
CA VAL A 15 8.99 -7.60 1.95
C VAL A 15 10.24 -8.43 1.70
N ASP A 16 10.87 -8.94 2.75
CA ASP A 16 12.03 -9.83 2.64
C ASP A 16 11.70 -11.10 1.86
N LYS A 17 10.54 -11.72 2.10
CA LYS A 17 10.14 -12.95 1.40
C LYS A 17 9.67 -12.74 -0.03
N VAL A 18 8.99 -11.64 -0.33
CA VAL A 18 8.36 -11.41 -1.64
C VAL A 18 9.32 -10.72 -2.60
N PHE A 19 10.05 -9.70 -2.14
CA PHE A 19 10.96 -8.94 -2.99
C PHE A 19 12.40 -9.45 -2.93
N ASP A 20 12.79 -10.17 -1.87
CA ASP A 20 14.14 -10.71 -1.71
C ASP A 20 15.23 -9.64 -2.01
N HIS A 21 16.21 -9.93 -2.88
CA HIS A 21 17.26 -8.99 -3.25
C HIS A 21 16.73 -7.75 -4.00
N HIS A 22 15.55 -7.82 -4.64
CA HIS A 22 14.92 -6.68 -5.31
C HIS A 22 14.37 -5.62 -4.33
N LYS A 23 14.26 -5.91 -3.03
CA LYS A 23 13.82 -4.90 -2.04
C LYS A 23 14.71 -3.65 -2.03
N THR A 24 15.96 -3.77 -2.45
CA THR A 24 16.92 -2.67 -2.64
C THR A 24 16.49 -1.66 -3.72
N LYS A 25 15.58 -2.06 -4.63
CA LYS A 25 15.00 -1.18 -5.67
C LYS A 25 13.76 -0.42 -5.17
N LEU A 26 13.26 -0.71 -3.97
CA LEU A 26 12.15 0.03 -3.39
C LEU A 26 12.67 1.36 -2.85
N LEU A 27 12.03 2.46 -3.27
CA LEU A 27 12.33 3.79 -2.74
C LEU A 27 12.11 3.87 -1.22
N ASP A 28 11.03 3.26 -0.72
CA ASP A 28 10.69 3.25 0.70
C ASP A 28 9.70 2.12 1.03
N ILE A 29 9.59 1.78 2.32
CA ILE A 29 8.67 0.81 2.93
C ILE A 29 7.98 1.48 4.12
N TRP A 30 6.77 1.98 3.88
CA TRP A 30 5.90 2.54 4.92
C TRP A 30 4.99 1.47 5.50
N THR A 31 4.96 1.40 6.83
CA THR A 31 4.15 0.44 7.58
C THR A 31 3.07 1.17 8.37
N ARG A 32 2.38 0.48 9.28
CA ARG A 32 1.30 1.07 10.09
C ARG A 32 1.70 2.32 10.87
N ASP A 33 2.97 2.42 11.26
CA ASP A 33 3.55 3.56 11.96
C ASP A 33 3.65 4.84 11.10
N LYS A 34 3.51 4.73 9.77
CA LYS A 34 3.53 5.85 8.82
C LYS A 34 2.13 6.30 8.35
N LEU A 35 1.07 5.86 9.02
CA LEU A 35 -0.32 6.19 8.69
C LEU A 35 -0.91 7.32 9.55
N ASP A 36 -0.07 8.02 10.33
CA ASP A 36 -0.48 9.14 11.20
C ASP A 36 -1.64 8.77 12.15
N LEU A 37 -1.64 7.52 12.61
CA LEU A 37 -2.67 6.97 13.49
C LEU A 37 -2.45 7.45 14.93
N SER A 38 -3.54 7.72 15.63
CA SER A 38 -3.51 7.82 17.09
C SER A 38 -3.06 6.49 17.71
N LYS A 39 -2.63 6.51 18.99
CA LYS A 39 -2.27 5.27 19.70
C LYS A 39 -3.41 4.25 19.68
N VAL A 40 -4.65 4.70 19.85
CA VAL A 40 -5.83 3.83 19.84
C VAL A 40 -6.00 3.19 18.45
N GLU A 41 -5.99 3.99 17.38
CA GLU A 41 -6.10 3.47 16.02
C GLU A 41 -4.94 2.57 15.62
N TYR A 42 -3.74 2.82 16.15
CA TYR A 42 -2.59 1.96 15.90
C TYR A 42 -2.80 0.53 16.44
N PHE A 43 -3.43 0.38 17.61
CA PHE A 43 -3.69 -0.93 18.21
C PHE A 43 -5.02 -1.55 17.81
N ASP A 44 -6.00 -0.72 17.45
CA ASP A 44 -7.28 -1.18 16.91
C ASP A 44 -7.08 -1.69 15.47
N LYS A 45 -7.67 -2.84 15.13
CA LYS A 45 -7.72 -3.33 13.75
C LYS A 45 -8.79 -2.59 12.93
N SER A 46 -9.25 -1.42 13.38
CA SER A 46 -10.35 -0.68 12.77
C SER A 46 -10.14 -0.46 11.27
N ARG A 47 -11.27 -0.53 10.56
CA ARG A 47 -11.32 -0.45 9.09
C ARG A 47 -11.17 0.97 8.56
N ASN A 48 -11.16 1.99 9.41
CA ASN A 48 -11.24 3.41 9.02
C ASN A 48 -9.89 4.04 8.67
N ILE A 49 -8.94 3.22 8.23
CA ILE A 49 -7.60 3.67 7.86
C ILE A 49 -7.63 4.19 6.43
N VAL A 50 -6.93 5.30 6.21
CA VAL A 50 -6.76 5.91 4.90
C VAL A 50 -5.29 6.19 4.65
N LYS A 51 -4.85 6.00 3.41
CA LYS A 51 -3.54 6.38 2.89
C LYS A 51 -3.72 7.72 2.18
N ASN A 52 -3.05 8.75 2.67
CA ASN A 52 -3.16 10.09 2.13
C ASN A 52 -1.89 10.44 1.34
N LEU A 53 -1.94 10.40 0.01
CA LEU A 53 -0.78 10.70 -0.85
C LEU A 53 -0.19 12.10 -0.64
N ASN A 54 -0.96 13.06 -0.11
CA ASN A 54 -0.44 14.37 0.28
C ASN A 54 0.76 14.26 1.22
N LYS A 55 0.83 13.21 2.06
CA LYS A 55 1.97 12.96 2.94
C LYS A 55 3.28 12.75 2.16
N ILE A 56 3.21 12.07 1.02
CA ILE A 56 4.35 11.83 0.14
C ILE A 56 4.66 13.10 -0.66
N TRP A 57 3.63 13.74 -1.21
CA TRP A 57 3.79 14.95 -2.04
C TRP A 57 4.33 16.15 -1.26
N GLN A 58 4.08 16.20 0.05
CA GLN A 58 4.62 17.25 0.94
C GLN A 58 6.02 16.94 1.45
N SER A 59 6.42 15.66 1.51
CA SER A 59 7.76 15.28 1.96
C SER A 59 8.81 15.32 0.86
N GLU A 60 8.38 15.14 -0.40
CA GLU A 60 9.28 14.98 -1.55
C GLU A 60 8.74 15.79 -2.75
N GLU A 61 9.46 16.85 -3.14
CA GLU A 61 9.05 17.73 -4.25
C GLU A 61 8.95 16.98 -5.60
N THR A 62 9.61 15.84 -5.72
CA THR A 62 9.62 14.99 -6.92
C THR A 62 8.25 14.40 -7.24
N TRP A 63 7.41 14.13 -6.24
CA TRP A 63 6.15 13.40 -6.41
C TRP A 63 4.96 14.32 -6.21
N ASN A 64 3.97 14.20 -7.10
CA ASN A 64 2.72 14.96 -7.03
C ASN A 64 1.57 14.17 -7.66
N GLN A 65 0.40 14.80 -7.75
CA GLN A 65 -0.80 14.19 -8.31
C GLN A 65 -0.62 13.69 -9.76
N MET A 66 0.23 14.31 -10.56
CA MET A 66 0.37 13.99 -11.99
C MET A 66 1.29 12.80 -12.25
N ASN A 67 2.09 12.36 -11.27
CA ASN A 67 3.08 11.29 -11.44
C ASN A 67 3.03 10.19 -10.37
N THR A 68 1.97 10.15 -9.55
CA THR A 68 1.81 9.17 -8.47
C THR A 68 0.54 8.35 -8.66
N ILE A 69 0.65 7.02 -8.54
CA ILE A 69 -0.50 6.10 -8.50
C ILE A 69 -0.48 5.30 -7.19
N LEU A 70 -1.64 5.14 -6.56
CA LEU A 70 -1.86 4.28 -5.40
C LEU A 70 -2.61 3.00 -5.83
N ILE A 71 -1.96 1.85 -5.69
CA ILE A 71 -2.58 0.55 -5.95
C ILE A 71 -2.98 -0.07 -4.62
N ASP A 72 -4.28 -0.24 -4.38
CA ASP A 72 -4.83 -0.85 -3.16
C ASP A 72 -6.23 -1.44 -3.46
N ASP A 73 -6.48 -2.67 -3.03
CA ASP A 73 -7.75 -3.37 -3.22
C ASP A 73 -8.89 -2.80 -2.34
N SER A 74 -8.56 -1.97 -1.36
CA SER A 74 -9.52 -1.29 -0.50
C SER A 74 -9.86 0.12 -0.99
N LEU A 75 -11.11 0.29 -1.47
CA LEU A 75 -11.68 1.60 -1.78
C LEU A 75 -11.53 2.60 -0.62
N LEU A 76 -11.78 2.15 0.61
CA LEU A 76 -11.72 2.99 1.81
C LEU A 76 -10.31 3.52 2.08
N LYS A 77 -9.27 2.70 1.88
CA LYS A 77 -7.88 3.11 2.14
C LYS A 77 -7.37 4.13 1.14
N ALA A 78 -7.87 4.11 -0.09
CA ALA A 78 -7.41 4.98 -1.18
C ALA A 78 -8.38 6.14 -1.48
N ARG A 79 -9.46 6.29 -0.69
CA ARG A 79 -10.57 7.23 -0.97
C ARG A 79 -10.21 8.71 -1.09
N LEU A 80 -9.07 9.15 -0.56
CA LEU A 80 -8.68 10.56 -0.59
C LEU A 80 -8.08 11.00 -1.92
N GLN A 81 -7.64 10.05 -2.76
CA GLN A 81 -7.08 10.34 -4.07
C GLN A 81 -7.73 9.45 -5.15
N PRO A 82 -9.05 9.61 -5.41
CA PRO A 82 -9.79 8.73 -6.32
C PRO A 82 -9.27 8.74 -7.76
N PHE A 83 -8.66 9.85 -8.20
CA PHE A 83 -8.07 9.97 -9.54
C PHE A 83 -6.65 9.40 -9.65
N ASN A 84 -6.05 9.01 -8.53
CA ASN A 84 -4.72 8.39 -8.47
C ASN A 84 -4.81 6.92 -8.02
N ALA A 85 -6.00 6.40 -7.77
CA ALA A 85 -6.18 5.08 -7.20
C ALA A 85 -6.53 4.04 -8.28
N ILE A 86 -5.85 2.89 -8.25
CA ILE A 86 -6.21 1.69 -9.00
C ILE A 86 -6.58 0.61 -7.99
N HIS A 87 -7.73 -0.03 -8.22
CA HIS A 87 -8.32 -1.02 -7.32
C HIS A 87 -8.32 -2.41 -7.96
N PRO A 88 -7.23 -3.19 -7.83
CA PRO A 88 -7.23 -4.56 -8.29
C PRO A 88 -8.17 -5.42 -7.43
N ILE A 89 -8.60 -6.55 -7.98
CA ILE A 89 -9.36 -7.56 -7.21
C ILE A 89 -8.45 -8.12 -6.12
N SER A 90 -8.99 -8.32 -4.91
CA SER A 90 -8.21 -8.91 -3.81
C SER A 90 -7.72 -10.32 -4.17
N PHE A 91 -6.40 -10.52 -4.14
CA PHE A 91 -5.80 -11.84 -4.31
C PHE A 91 -6.21 -12.78 -3.16
N ARG A 92 -6.77 -13.95 -3.50
CA ARG A 92 -7.13 -14.97 -2.51
C ARG A 92 -6.70 -16.34 -2.99
N LYS A 93 -5.64 -16.88 -2.37
CA LYS A 93 -5.09 -18.22 -2.68
C LYS A 93 -6.15 -19.33 -2.75
N LYS A 94 -7.17 -19.30 -1.88
CA LYS A 94 -8.26 -20.31 -1.86
C LYS A 94 -9.19 -20.25 -3.07
N PHE A 95 -9.26 -19.11 -3.74
CA PHE A 95 -10.09 -18.87 -4.91
C PHE A 95 -9.22 -18.53 -6.12
N GLN A 96 -7.97 -19.03 -6.12
CA GLN A 96 -7.10 -18.85 -7.25
C GLN A 96 -7.77 -19.55 -8.43
N HIS A 97 -8.38 -18.76 -9.30
CA HIS A 97 -8.63 -19.18 -10.66
C HIS A 97 -7.25 -19.54 -11.22
N GLU A 98 -7.14 -20.63 -11.98
CA GLU A 98 -5.85 -21.16 -12.46
C GLU A 98 -4.98 -20.13 -13.22
N ASN A 99 -5.55 -18.94 -13.54
CA ASN A 99 -4.95 -17.86 -14.30
C ASN A 99 -5.12 -16.46 -13.63
N ASP A 100 -4.73 -16.26 -12.37
CA ASP A 100 -4.64 -14.88 -11.82
C ASP A 100 -3.46 -14.14 -12.47
N ASP A 101 -3.78 -13.30 -13.45
CA ASP A 101 -2.84 -12.54 -14.27
C ASP A 101 -3.06 -11.02 -14.16
N GLU A 102 -3.77 -10.55 -13.12
CA GLU A 102 -4.15 -9.13 -12.96
C GLU A 102 -2.95 -8.18 -13.04
N LEU A 103 -1.79 -8.59 -12.52
CA LEU A 103 -0.55 -7.81 -12.54
C LEU A 103 0.23 -7.89 -13.87
N LEU A 104 -0.17 -8.77 -14.79
CA LEU A 104 0.44 -8.96 -16.10
C LEU A 104 -0.34 -8.30 -17.24
N LYS A 105 -1.53 -7.75 -16.95
CA LYS A 105 -2.36 -7.06 -17.95
C LYS A 105 -1.65 -5.80 -18.45
N THR A 106 -1.52 -5.68 -19.77
CA THR A 106 -0.86 -4.57 -20.49
C THR A 106 -1.84 -3.73 -21.28
#